data_AF-A0A524QBF0-F1
#
_entry.id   AF-A0A524QBF0-F1
#
_cell.length_a   1.000
_cell.length_b   1.000
_cell.length_c   1.000
_cell.angle_alpha   90.00
_cell.angle_beta   90.00
_cell.angle_gamma   90.00
#
_symmetry.space_group_name_H-M   'P 1'
#
loop_
_entity.id
_entity.type
_entity.pdbx_description
1 polymer ?
#
loop_
_entity_poly.entity_id
_entity_poly.type
_entity_poly.pdbx_seq_one_letter_code
_entity_poly.pdbx_strand_id
1 'polypeptide(L)'
;MDLNADDRQFFAAVVKIIFSNPFDDARADIRALAPGASRAASTSNNHPFAGVVPALEERLGKLTGSAAVTLKTVGARDRELFGYVLLFRIYHRYVDHF
;
A
#
# COMPACT_ATOMS: atom_id res chain seq x y z
N MET A 1 -15.96 5.85 -8.92
CA MET A 1 -15.19 6.71 -8.00
C MET A 1 -13.79 6.80 -8.55
N ASP A 2 -13.26 8.02 -8.63
CA ASP A 2 -11.90 8.27 -9.07
C ASP A 2 -11.02 8.60 -7.86
N LEU A 3 -9.76 8.17 -7.90
CA LEU A 3 -8.80 8.53 -6.87
C LEU A 3 -8.41 10.00 -7.03
N ASN A 4 -8.27 10.70 -5.89
CA ASN A 4 -7.61 11.99 -5.89
C ASN A 4 -6.12 11.81 -6.26
N ALA A 5 -5.45 12.92 -6.59
CA ALA A 5 -4.07 12.88 -7.06
C ALA A 5 -3.09 12.30 -6.01
N ASP A 6 -3.31 12.61 -4.73
CA ASP A 6 -2.45 12.18 -3.64
C ASP A 6 -2.56 10.67 -3.38
N ASP A 7 -3.77 10.13 -3.32
CA ASP A 7 -4.01 8.69 -3.19
C ASP A 7 -3.50 7.93 -4.42
N ARG A 8 -3.69 8.47 -5.62
CA ARG A 8 -3.14 7.85 -6.84
C ARG A 8 -1.61 7.79 -6.78
N GLN A 9 -0.95 8.88 -6.36
CA GLN A 9 0.50 8.92 -6.23
C GLN A 9 1.00 7.93 -5.17
N PHE A 10 0.35 7.89 -4.00
CA PHE A 10 0.68 6.95 -2.95
C PHE A 10 0.49 5.49 -3.39
N PHE A 11 -0.62 5.16 -4.03
CA PHE A 11 -0.87 3.81 -4.53
C PHE A 11 0.12 3.40 -5.63
N ALA A 12 0.51 4.32 -6.52
CA ALA A 12 1.57 4.05 -7.50
C ALA A 12 2.91 3.74 -6.83
N ALA A 13 3.23 4.44 -5.75
CA ALA A 13 4.39 4.15 -4.91
C ALA A 13 4.33 2.75 -4.28
N VAL A 14 3.18 2.35 -3.73
CA VAL A 14 2.98 0.99 -3.19
C VAL A 14 3.12 -0.06 -4.30
N VAL A 15 2.57 0.17 -5.49
CA VAL A 15 2.74 -0.75 -6.63
C VAL A 15 4.19 -0.88 -7.03
N LYS A 16 4.94 0.24 -7.06
CA LYS A 16 6.38 0.20 -7.31
C LYS A 16 7.08 -0.65 -6.26
N ILE A 17 6.71 -0.57 -4.98
CA ILE A 17 7.25 -1.40 -3.90
C ILE A 17 6.97 -2.89 -4.15
N ILE A 18 5.73 -3.25 -4.50
CA ILE A 18 5.32 -4.65 -4.78
C ILE A 18 6.19 -5.28 -5.87
N PHE A 19 6.49 -4.52 -6.92
CA PHE A 19 7.28 -4.99 -8.05
C PHE A 19 8.77 -4.64 -7.98
N SER A 20 9.22 -4.01 -6.89
CA SER A 20 10.64 -3.72 -6.69
C SER A 20 11.40 -4.98 -6.33
N ASN A 21 12.65 -5.05 -6.78
CA ASN A 21 13.53 -6.15 -6.40
C ASN A 21 13.75 -6.12 -4.88
N PRO A 22 13.43 -7.20 -4.15
CA PRO A 22 13.63 -7.25 -2.72
C PRO A 22 15.10 -7.18 -2.31
N PHE A 23 16.08 -7.30 -3.21
CA PHE A 23 17.51 -7.21 -2.89
C PHE A 23 18.12 -5.84 -3.18
N ASP A 24 17.31 -4.89 -3.66
CA ASP A 24 17.78 -3.54 -4.02
C ASP A 24 17.83 -2.62 -2.79
N ASP A 25 18.74 -1.65 -2.81
CA ASP A 25 18.94 -0.64 -1.76
C ASP A 25 17.68 0.22 -1.53
N ALA A 26 16.68 0.11 -2.40
CA ALA A 26 15.33 0.64 -2.22
C ALA A 26 14.67 0.21 -0.89
N ARG A 27 15.12 -0.87 -0.24
CA ARG A 27 14.72 -1.18 1.15
C ARG A 27 15.07 -0.07 2.15
N ALA A 28 16.11 0.73 1.88
CA ALA A 28 16.70 1.62 2.88
C ALA A 28 15.78 2.76 3.31
N ASP A 29 14.83 3.20 2.48
CA ASP A 29 13.90 4.26 2.87
C ASP A 29 12.48 4.12 2.31
N ILE A 30 11.65 3.40 3.06
CA ILE A 30 10.20 3.30 2.83
C ILE A 30 9.51 4.67 2.80
N ARG A 31 10.03 5.70 3.46
CA ARG A 31 9.46 7.06 3.40
C ARG A 31 9.74 7.74 2.06
N ALA A 32 10.91 7.49 1.48
CA ALA A 32 11.24 7.98 0.15
C ALA A 32 10.34 7.32 -0.92
N LEU A 33 9.98 6.05 -0.70
CA LEU A 33 9.13 5.30 -1.63
C LEU A 33 7.65 5.62 -1.44
N ALA A 34 7.17 5.77 -0.21
CA ALA A 34 5.76 6.04 0.11
C ALA A 34 5.67 7.18 1.13
N PRO A 35 5.52 8.44 0.67
CA PRO A 35 5.37 9.60 1.56
C PRO A 35 4.19 9.41 2.52
N GLY A 36 4.46 9.53 3.82
CA GLY A 36 3.49 9.28 4.89
C GLY A 36 3.58 7.89 5.53
N ALA A 37 4.35 6.95 4.96
CA ALA A 37 4.67 5.70 5.64
C ALA A 37 5.54 5.94 6.88
N SER A 38 5.33 5.15 7.93
CA SER A 38 6.24 5.18 9.08
C SER A 38 7.43 4.28 8.79
N ARG A 39 8.62 4.64 9.29
CA ARG A 39 9.73 3.70 9.31
C ARG A 39 9.31 2.58 10.26
N ALA A 40 9.05 1.38 9.74
CA ALA A 40 8.76 0.24 10.60
C ALA A 40 9.92 0.12 11.59
N ALA A 41 9.61 0.08 12.89
CA ALA A 41 10.60 -0.34 13.87
C ALA A 41 11.03 -1.76 13.45
N SER A 42 12.31 -1.93 13.14
CA SER A 42 12.90 -3.24 12.83
C SER A 42 12.83 -4.13 14.07
N THR A 43 11.64 -4.66 14.38
CA THR A 43 11.45 -5.72 15.36
C THR A 43 11.50 -7.03 14.60
N SER A 44 12.71 -7.58 14.50
CA SER A 44 13.18 -8.95 14.19
C SER A 44 12.42 -9.94 13.26
N ASN A 45 11.14 -9.79 12.93
CA ASN A 45 10.36 -10.73 12.13
C ASN A 45 9.35 -10.06 11.18
N ASN A 46 9.29 -8.74 11.13
CA ASN A 46 8.29 -8.03 10.31
C ASN A 46 8.74 -7.91 8.85
N HIS A 47 7.83 -8.17 7.90
CA HIS A 47 8.06 -7.99 6.47
C HIS A 47 8.61 -6.57 6.18
N PRO A 48 9.60 -6.39 5.28
CA PRO A 48 10.30 -5.12 5.09
C PRO A 48 9.37 -3.93 4.90
N PHE A 49 8.26 -4.13 4.18
CA PHE A 49 7.31 -3.08 3.82
C PHE A 49 6.11 -2.94 4.77
N ALA A 50 6.12 -3.60 5.92
CA ALA A 50 5.05 -3.51 6.92
C ALA A 50 4.79 -2.06 7.39
N GLY A 51 5.81 -1.18 7.34
CA GLY A 51 5.68 0.24 7.70
C GLY A 51 4.77 1.06 6.79
N VAL A 52 4.44 0.54 5.60
CA VAL A 52 3.50 1.15 4.65
C VAL A 52 2.04 0.88 5.04
N VAL A 53 1.78 -0.24 5.73
CA VAL A 53 0.42 -0.74 6.01
C VAL A 53 -0.43 0.26 6.78
N PRO A 54 0.04 0.94 7.85
CA PRO A 54 -0.79 1.90 8.58
C PRO A 54 -1.28 3.06 7.73
N ALA A 55 -0.38 3.66 6.93
CA ALA A 55 -0.73 4.76 6.02
C ALA A 55 -1.67 4.30 4.90
N LEU A 56 -1.51 3.04 4.45
CA LEU A 56 -2.42 2.44 3.49
C LEU A 56 -3.83 2.24 4.06
N GLU A 57 -3.97 1.68 5.26
CA GLU A 57 -5.27 1.50 5.92
C GLU A 57 -5.97 2.85 6.17
N GLU A 58 -5.24 3.88 6.58
CA GLU A 58 -5.80 5.22 6.78
C GLU A 58 -6.41 5.78 5.47
N ARG A 59 -5.68 5.70 4.36
CA ARG A 59 -6.15 6.17 3.06
C ARG A 59 -7.31 5.35 2.54
N LEU A 60 -7.25 4.02 2.67
CA LEU A 60 -8.37 3.15 2.30
C LEU A 60 -9.61 3.44 3.14
N GLY A 61 -9.46 3.67 4.45
CA GLY A 61 -10.55 4.06 5.34
C GLY A 61 -11.22 5.38 4.92
N LYS A 62 -10.43 6.38 4.52
CA LYS A 62 -10.92 7.66 3.97
C LYS A 62 -11.67 7.46 2.64
N LEU A 63 -11.17 6.58 1.78
CA LEU A 63 -11.81 6.26 0.49
C LEU A 63 -13.12 5.49 0.65
N THR A 64 -13.22 4.63 1.66
CA THR A 64 -14.41 3.80 1.92
C THR A 64 -15.53 4.56 2.60
N GLY A 65 -15.22 5.52 3.47
CA GLY A 65 -16.22 6.00 4.42
C GLY A 65 -16.88 4.81 5.14
N SER A 66 -18.22 4.78 5.19
CA SER A 66 -19.02 3.67 5.76
C SER A 66 -19.36 2.54 4.76
N ALA A 67 -18.92 2.64 3.50
CA ALA A 67 -19.27 1.68 2.45
C ALA A 67 -18.05 0.89 1.96
N ALA A 68 -18.23 -0.41 1.70
CA ALA A 68 -17.16 -1.25 1.18
C ALA A 68 -16.77 -0.83 -0.26
N VAL A 69 -15.57 -0.29 -0.43
CA VAL A 69 -14.98 -0.02 -1.75
C VAL A 69 -14.53 -1.33 -2.36
N THR A 70 -14.94 -1.56 -3.60
CA THR A 70 -14.59 -2.75 -4.38
C THR A 70 -13.95 -2.34 -5.70
N LEU A 71 -13.29 -3.26 -6.40
CA LEU A 71 -12.73 -2.97 -7.72
C LEU A 71 -13.76 -2.45 -8.73
N LYS A 72 -15.04 -2.81 -8.53
CA LYS A 72 -16.16 -2.35 -9.37
C LYS A 72 -16.52 -0.88 -9.13
N THR A 73 -16.24 -0.34 -7.94
CA THR A 73 -16.56 1.05 -7.60
C THR A 73 -15.46 2.03 -8.04
N VAL A 74 -14.27 1.53 -8.35
CA VAL A 74 -13.14 2.32 -8.85
C VAL A 74 -13.21 2.46 -10.37
N GLY A 75 -12.94 3.67 -10.87
CA GLY A 75 -12.87 3.98 -12.30
C GLY A 75 -11.83 3.11 -13.03
N ALA A 76 -12.07 2.83 -14.31
CA ALA A 76 -11.25 1.89 -15.09
C ALA A 76 -9.75 2.26 -15.09
N ARG A 77 -9.44 3.56 -15.09
CA ARG A 77 -8.07 4.09 -15.08
C ARG A 77 -7.29 3.74 -13.81
N ASP A 78 -7.96 3.68 -12.67
CA ASP A 78 -7.35 3.47 -11.35
C ASP A 78 -7.51 2.02 -10.85
N ARG A 79 -8.27 1.18 -11.58
CA ARG A 79 -8.68 -0.14 -11.13
C ARG A 79 -7.51 -1.12 -10.96
N GLU A 80 -6.57 -1.12 -11.89
CA GLU A 80 -5.40 -2.01 -11.83
C GLU A 80 -4.50 -1.66 -10.63
N LEU A 81 -4.17 -0.36 -10.50
CA LEU A 81 -3.45 0.21 -9.37
C LEU A 81 -4.09 -0.17 -8.04
N PHE A 82 -5.41 0.01 -7.94
CA PHE A 82 -6.17 -0.33 -6.73
C PHE A 82 -6.19 -1.84 -6.46
N GLY A 83 -6.23 -2.68 -7.50
CA GLY A 83 -6.15 -4.13 -7.38
C GLY A 83 -4.86 -4.60 -6.71
N TYR A 84 -3.71 -4.07 -7.13
CA TYR A 84 -2.43 -4.39 -6.51
C TYR A 84 -2.34 -3.91 -5.06
N VAL A 85 -2.87 -2.74 -4.77
CA VAL A 85 -2.91 -2.21 -3.39
C VAL A 85 -3.77 -3.08 -2.47
N LEU A 86 -4.93 -3.54 -2.93
CA LEU A 86 -5.75 -4.48 -2.17
C LEU A 86 -5.03 -5.82 -1.96
N LEU A 87 -4.31 -6.31 -2.96
CA LEU A 87 -3.53 -7.55 -2.84
C LEU A 87 -2.41 -7.39 -1.80
N PHE A 88 -1.68 -6.28 -1.83
CA PHE A 88 -0.63 -5.96 -0.85
C PHE A 88 -1.18 -5.89 0.57
N ARG A 89 -2.35 -5.26 0.75
CA ARG A 89 -3.07 -5.23 2.02
C ARG A 89 -3.42 -6.64 2.51
N ILE A 90 -4.03 -7.45 1.66
CA ILE A 90 -4.43 -8.82 2.02
C ILE A 90 -3.21 -9.65 2.37
N TYR A 91 -2.13 -9.55 1.60
CA TYR A 91 -0.87 -10.23 1.88
C TYR A 91 -0.34 -9.85 3.27
N HIS A 92 -0.23 -8.57 3.59
CA HIS A 92 0.28 -8.13 4.91
C HIS A 92 -0.65 -8.48 6.07
N ARG A 93 -1.95 -8.69 5.82
CA ARG A 93 -2.86 -9.23 6.84
C ARG A 93 -2.50 -10.67 7.24
N TYR A 94 -1.89 -11.44 6.34
CA TYR A 94 -1.64 -12.86 6.55
C TYR A 94 -0.17 -13.24 6.65
N VAL A 95 0.76 -12.39 6.20
CA VAL A 95 2.19 -12.70 6.19
C VAL A 95 2.73 -12.95 7.59
N ASP A 96 2.21 -12.27 8.61
CA ASP A 96 2.62 -12.45 10.01
C ASP A 96 2.14 -13.78 10.63
N HIS A 97 1.34 -14.56 9.89
CA HIS A 97 0.87 -15.89 10.30
C HIS A 97 1.72 -17.05 9.74
N PHE A 98 2.77 -16.78 8.97
CA PHE A 98 3.68 -17.75 8.37
C PHE A 98 5.12 -17.52 8.84
#